data_AF-A0A942HWW5-F1
#
_entry.id   AF-A0A942HWW5-F1
#
_cell.length_a   1.000
_cell.length_b   1.000
_cell.length_c   1.000
_cell.angle_alpha   90.00
_cell.angle_beta   90.00
_cell.angle_gamma   90.00
#
_symmetry.space_group_name_H-M   'P 1'
#
loop_
_entity.id
_entity.type
_entity.pdbx_description
1 polymer ?
#
loop_
_entity_poly.entity_id
_entity_poly.type
_entity_poly.pdbx_seq_one_letter_code
_entity_poly.pdbx_strand_id
1 'polypeptide(L)'
;MKSRADSILLTALLLVASTPLSVMAVNIKEPDWKVTLTTEVQKGVLNFKGSKCKDPVKVFVSYVDNTDGSDKKPKAYEEFWYTKAGKPMGQEKFIRYGIRPSEQVQMEVKHKNKKKVEPEEYKASANAAIRFFVDCNVHKGAINTLVVPSDSFEEIVQAMEEQGFAKTEPKVGDEAELSSSKPFLLVHSSEKDGGADQSEYMEYQR
;
A
#
# COMPACT_ATOMS: atom_id res chain seq x y z
N MET A 1 -18.68 -12.70 78.90
CA MET A 1 -18.88 -11.52 78.02
C MET A 1 -17.54 -10.95 77.58
N LYS A 2 -17.09 -11.27 76.36
CA LYS A 2 -16.57 -10.32 75.36
C LYS A 2 -16.13 -11.12 74.12
N SER A 3 -16.83 -10.83 73.05
CA SER A 3 -16.82 -11.49 71.74
C SER A 3 -15.49 -11.28 71.01
N ARG A 4 -15.02 -12.36 70.35
CA ARG A 4 -14.00 -12.36 69.29
C ARG A 4 -14.73 -12.70 67.98
N ALA A 5 -14.74 -11.77 67.03
CA ALA A 5 -15.28 -11.85 65.66
C ALA A 5 -15.18 -10.42 65.10
N ASP A 6 -14.66 -10.07 63.93
CA ASP A 6 -14.24 -10.80 62.74
C ASP A 6 -13.20 -9.92 62.01
N SER A 7 -12.10 -10.53 61.55
CA SER A 7 -11.16 -9.86 60.64
C SER A 7 -11.72 -9.93 59.21
N ILE A 8 -12.10 -8.77 58.70
CA ILE A 8 -12.45 -8.52 57.30
C ILE A 8 -11.18 -8.64 56.47
N LEU A 9 -11.08 -9.68 55.64
CA LEU A 9 -10.06 -9.77 54.59
C LEU A 9 -10.75 -9.74 53.22
N LEU A 10 -11.02 -8.51 52.79
CA LEU A 10 -11.61 -8.15 51.51
C LEU A 10 -10.61 -8.44 50.38
N THR A 11 -10.68 -9.64 49.81
CA THR A 11 -9.87 -10.00 48.63
C THR A 11 -10.63 -9.57 47.38
N ALA A 12 -10.41 -8.33 46.94
CA ALA A 12 -10.93 -7.83 45.68
C ALA A 12 -10.12 -8.43 44.51
N LEU A 13 -10.65 -9.51 43.93
CA LEU A 13 -10.16 -10.12 42.71
C LEU A 13 -10.48 -9.18 41.53
N LEU A 14 -9.50 -8.40 41.07
CA LEU A 14 -9.61 -7.62 39.83
C LEU A 14 -9.70 -8.58 38.65
N LEU A 15 -10.94 -8.86 38.21
CA LEU A 15 -11.21 -9.49 36.93
C LEU A 15 -10.94 -8.42 35.84
N VAL A 16 -9.73 -8.40 35.30
CA VAL A 16 -9.43 -7.65 34.07
C VAL A 16 -10.18 -8.36 32.95
N ALA A 17 -11.39 -7.87 32.66
CA ALA A 17 -12.13 -8.28 31.49
C ALA A 17 -11.34 -7.86 30.25
N SER A 18 -10.58 -8.81 29.69
CA SER A 18 -10.03 -8.74 28.36
C SER A 18 -11.21 -8.68 27.38
N THR A 19 -11.67 -7.47 27.07
CA THR A 19 -12.55 -7.29 25.92
C THR A 19 -11.74 -7.64 24.68
N PRO A 20 -12.14 -8.63 23.87
CA PRO A 20 -11.49 -8.82 22.58
C PRO A 20 -11.72 -7.54 21.78
N LEU A 21 -10.64 -6.90 21.30
CA LEU A 21 -10.74 -5.88 20.27
C LEU A 21 -11.54 -6.50 19.13
N SER A 22 -12.77 -6.04 18.94
CA SER A 22 -13.56 -6.42 17.78
C SER A 22 -12.90 -5.72 16.60
N VAL A 23 -12.12 -6.49 15.84
CA VAL A 23 -11.56 -6.05 14.56
C VAL A 23 -12.76 -5.77 13.67
N MET A 24 -13.05 -4.50 13.41
CA MET A 24 -14.08 -4.08 12.47
C MET A 24 -13.73 -4.70 11.12
N ALA A 25 -14.49 -5.71 10.70
CA ALA A 25 -14.40 -6.26 9.35
C ALA A 25 -14.82 -5.16 8.37
N VAL A 26 -13.84 -4.48 7.77
CA VAL A 26 -14.10 -3.48 6.74
C VAL A 26 -14.71 -4.20 5.54
N ASN A 27 -15.99 -3.95 5.28
CA ASN A 27 -16.66 -4.44 4.08
C ASN A 27 -16.19 -3.58 2.89
N ILE A 28 -15.04 -3.93 2.32
CA ILE A 28 -14.44 -3.22 1.19
C ILE A 28 -15.23 -3.61 -0.07
N LYS A 29 -16.08 -2.70 -0.57
CA LYS A 29 -16.68 -2.80 -1.91
C LYS A 29 -15.55 -3.08 -2.92
N GLU A 30 -15.77 -4.02 -3.86
CA GLU A 30 -14.79 -4.26 -4.92
C GLU A 30 -14.46 -2.94 -5.66
N PRO A 31 -13.18 -2.65 -5.90
CA PRO A 31 -12.78 -1.41 -6.55
C PRO A 31 -13.19 -1.42 -8.02
N ASP A 32 -13.53 -0.24 -8.54
CA ASP A 32 -13.81 -0.04 -9.97
C ASP A 32 -12.57 -0.40 -10.81
N TRP A 33 -11.38 -0.09 -10.30
CA TRP A 33 -10.11 -0.40 -10.95
C TRP A 33 -9.14 -1.10 -10.00
N LYS A 34 -8.57 -2.21 -10.46
CA LYS A 34 -7.44 -2.86 -9.80
C LYS A 34 -6.17 -2.64 -10.61
N VAL A 35 -5.23 -1.89 -10.06
CA VAL A 35 -3.94 -1.56 -10.67
C VAL A 35 -2.85 -2.42 -10.00
N THR A 36 -2.03 -3.08 -10.80
CA THR A 36 -0.93 -3.91 -10.32
C THR A 36 0.40 -3.33 -10.76
N LEU A 37 1.28 -3.03 -9.79
CA LEU A 37 2.65 -2.60 -9.97
C LEU A 37 3.57 -3.83 -9.84
N THR A 38 4.10 -4.33 -10.95
CA THR A 38 5.01 -5.49 -10.93
C THR A 38 6.45 -5.04 -11.05
N THR A 39 7.28 -5.31 -10.05
CA THR A 39 8.70 -4.96 -10.08
C THR A 39 9.59 -6.12 -10.54
N GLU A 40 10.67 -5.77 -11.23
CA GLU A 40 11.74 -6.70 -11.59
C GLU A 40 13.06 -5.97 -11.85
N VAL A 41 14.15 -6.46 -11.25
CA VAL A 41 15.52 -6.05 -11.62
C VAL A 41 15.91 -6.64 -12.98
N GLN A 42 16.25 -5.78 -13.93
CA GLN A 42 16.60 -6.16 -15.30
C GLN A 42 18.11 -6.48 -15.40
N LYS A 43 18.49 -7.69 -15.00
CA LYS A 43 19.90 -8.12 -14.97
C LYS A 43 20.55 -8.14 -16.35
N GLY A 44 21.79 -7.66 -16.43
CA GLY A 44 22.57 -7.60 -17.66
C GLY A 44 22.18 -6.45 -18.59
N VAL A 45 21.12 -5.71 -18.27
CA VAL A 45 20.67 -4.56 -19.05
C VAL A 45 21.51 -3.32 -18.72
N LEU A 46 21.84 -2.54 -19.75
CA LEU A 46 22.71 -1.36 -19.67
C LEU A 46 24.10 -1.63 -19.06
N ASN A 47 24.61 -2.86 -19.20
CA ASN A 47 25.93 -3.27 -18.70
C ASN A 47 27.06 -2.97 -19.69
N PHE A 48 27.32 -1.69 -19.93
CA PHE A 48 28.49 -1.22 -20.69
C PHE A 48 29.57 -0.65 -19.78
N LYS A 49 30.81 -0.57 -20.29
CA LYS A 49 31.97 -0.04 -19.55
C LYS A 49 31.71 1.43 -19.15
N GLY A 50 31.82 1.73 -17.85
CA GLY A 50 31.56 3.07 -17.31
C GLY A 50 30.09 3.39 -17.03
N SER A 51 29.14 2.49 -17.34
CA SER A 51 27.72 2.68 -17.03
C SER A 51 27.49 2.75 -15.51
N LYS A 52 26.79 3.80 -15.06
CA LYS A 52 26.27 3.95 -13.69
C LYS A 52 24.83 3.41 -13.55
N CYS A 53 24.22 2.96 -14.65
CA CYS A 53 22.81 2.58 -14.74
C CYS A 53 22.62 1.07 -14.95
N LYS A 54 23.54 0.25 -14.42
CA LYS A 54 23.53 -1.19 -14.62
C LYS A 54 22.40 -1.85 -13.83
N ASP A 55 21.76 -2.84 -14.46
CA ASP A 55 20.62 -3.59 -13.94
C ASP A 55 19.53 -2.68 -13.36
N PRO A 56 18.88 -1.85 -14.20
CA PRO A 56 17.81 -0.99 -13.75
C PRO A 56 16.64 -1.81 -13.21
N VAL A 57 15.84 -1.21 -12.34
CA VAL A 57 14.58 -1.79 -11.87
C VAL A 57 13.47 -1.31 -12.79
N LYS A 58 12.72 -2.26 -13.35
CA LYS A 58 11.52 -1.99 -14.14
C LYS A 58 10.30 -2.19 -13.25
N VAL A 59 9.37 -1.23 -13.29
CA VAL A 59 8.04 -1.37 -12.70
C VAL A 59 7.03 -1.38 -13.83
N PHE A 60 6.44 -2.54 -14.09
CA PHE A 60 5.39 -2.72 -15.08
C PHE A 60 4.03 -2.49 -14.42
N VAL A 61 3.27 -1.54 -14.96
CA VAL A 61 1.92 -1.20 -14.48
C VAL A 61 0.90 -1.84 -15.39
N SER A 62 0.01 -2.61 -14.79
CA SER A 62 -1.17 -3.16 -15.47
C SER A 62 -2.43 -2.87 -14.68
N TYR A 63 -3.58 -2.96 -15.33
CA TYR A 63 -4.86 -2.77 -14.66
C TYR A 63 -5.92 -3.76 -15.13
N VAL A 64 -6.92 -3.94 -14.27
CA VAL A 64 -8.21 -4.54 -14.60
C VAL A 64 -9.28 -3.50 -14.29
N ASP A 65 -10.15 -3.27 -15.27
CA ASP A 65 -11.33 -2.40 -15.17
C ASP A 65 -12.54 -3.28 -14.86
N ASN A 66 -13.14 -3.08 -13.70
CA ASN A 66 -14.28 -3.86 -13.19
C ASN A 66 -15.63 -3.16 -13.43
N THR A 67 -15.66 -1.98 -14.05
CA THR A 67 -16.87 -1.15 -14.14
C THR A 67 -17.98 -1.78 -14.99
N ASP A 68 -17.62 -2.37 -16.13
CA ASP A 68 -18.59 -2.87 -17.12
C ASP A 68 -18.80 -4.39 -17.05
N GLY A 69 -18.30 -5.06 -16.01
CA GLY A 69 -18.42 -6.53 -15.85
C GLY A 69 -17.77 -7.36 -16.96
N SER A 70 -17.01 -6.72 -17.86
CA SER A 70 -16.35 -7.33 -19.01
C SER A 70 -14.90 -7.71 -18.71
N ASP A 71 -14.23 -8.35 -19.68
CA ASP A 71 -12.89 -8.96 -19.63
C ASP A 71 -12.02 -8.58 -18.41
N LYS A 72 -11.95 -9.49 -17.42
CA LYS A 72 -11.10 -9.37 -16.21
C LYS A 72 -9.60 -9.55 -16.49
N LYS A 73 -9.17 -9.39 -17.74
CA LYS A 73 -7.79 -9.62 -18.16
C LYS A 73 -6.95 -8.37 -17.87
N PRO A 74 -5.77 -8.53 -17.24
CA PRO A 74 -4.86 -7.42 -17.05
C PRO A 74 -4.45 -6.79 -18.38
N LYS A 75 -4.58 -5.47 -18.48
CA LYS A 75 -4.12 -4.65 -19.61
C LYS A 75 -2.88 -3.87 -19.22
N ALA A 76 -1.90 -3.78 -20.11
CA ALA A 76 -0.70 -2.97 -19.90
C ALA A 76 -1.07 -1.49 -19.89
N TYR A 77 -0.56 -0.72 -18.94
CA TYR A 77 -0.83 0.71 -18.82
C TYR A 77 0.43 1.54 -19.08
N GLU A 78 1.47 1.31 -18.28
CA GLU A 78 2.73 2.04 -18.39
C GLU A 78 3.89 1.25 -17.78
N GLU A 79 5.10 1.72 -18.04
CA GLU A 79 6.33 1.24 -17.44
C GLU A 79 7.11 2.40 -16.83
N PHE A 80 7.66 2.15 -15.65
CA PHE A 80 8.65 3.01 -15.04
C PHE A 80 9.99 2.31 -14.97
N TRP A 81 11.05 3.08 -15.18
CA TRP A 81 12.43 2.62 -15.10
C TRP A 81 13.15 3.40 -14.01
N TYR A 82 13.80 2.68 -13.10
CA TYR A 82 14.55 3.25 -12.00
C TYR A 82 15.97 2.72 -11.98
N THR A 83 16.90 3.56 -11.53
CA THR A 83 18.24 3.09 -11.12
C THR A 83 18.12 2.21 -9.87
N LYS A 84 19.17 1.44 -9.58
CA LYS A 84 19.31 0.71 -8.30
C LYS A 84 19.16 1.61 -7.06
N ALA A 85 19.53 2.87 -7.17
CA ALA A 85 19.37 3.85 -6.08
C ALA A 85 17.94 4.40 -5.97
N GLY A 86 16.97 3.87 -6.72
CA GLY A 86 15.58 4.33 -6.74
C GLY A 86 15.34 5.59 -7.58
N LYS A 87 16.37 6.17 -8.21
CA LYS A 87 16.19 7.38 -9.03
C LYS A 87 15.46 7.08 -10.33
N PRO A 88 14.46 7.89 -10.75
CA PRO A 88 13.76 7.69 -12.02
C PRO A 88 14.72 7.87 -13.21
N MET A 89 14.61 6.97 -14.19
CA MET A 89 15.39 6.97 -15.43
C MET A 89 14.52 7.25 -16.65
N GLY A 90 13.28 6.77 -16.65
CA GLY A 90 12.40 6.88 -17.79
C GLY A 90 11.01 6.32 -17.51
N GLN A 91 10.10 6.62 -18.42
CA GLN A 91 8.72 6.18 -18.39
C GLN A 91 8.22 5.94 -19.81
N GLU A 92 7.43 4.90 -20.00
CA GLU A 92 6.71 4.64 -21.26
C GLU A 92 5.23 4.40 -20.94
N LYS A 93 4.34 5.21 -21.53
CA LYS A 93 2.88 5.03 -21.40
C LYS A 93 2.36 4.31 -22.63
N PHE A 94 1.67 3.19 -22.44
CA PHE A 94 1.09 2.42 -23.53
C PHE A 94 -0.33 2.87 -23.90
N ILE A 95 -1.10 3.30 -22.90
CA ILE A 95 -2.50 3.67 -23.04
C ILE A 95 -2.72 5.02 -22.35
N ARG A 96 -3.71 5.78 -22.83
CA ARG A 96 -4.17 7.01 -22.16
C ARG A 96 -4.86 6.68 -20.85
N TYR A 97 -4.75 7.57 -19.87
CA TYR A 97 -5.44 7.45 -18.59
C TYR A 97 -6.95 7.40 -18.81
N GLY A 98 -7.59 6.33 -18.32
CA GLY A 98 -9.01 6.05 -18.56
C GLY A 98 -9.89 6.08 -17.30
N ILE A 99 -9.30 6.25 -16.11
CA ILE A 99 -10.03 6.26 -14.85
C ILE A 99 -10.84 7.55 -14.78
N ARG A 100 -12.15 7.42 -14.60
CA ARG A 100 -13.07 8.56 -14.54
C ARG A 100 -13.08 9.16 -13.13
N PRO A 101 -13.45 10.45 -13.00
CA PRO A 101 -13.70 11.04 -11.69
C PRO A 101 -14.70 10.18 -10.92
N SER A 102 -14.51 10.05 -9.60
CA SER A 102 -15.30 9.22 -8.67
C SER A 102 -15.10 7.70 -8.73
N GLU A 103 -14.33 7.17 -9.69
CA GLU A 103 -13.98 5.74 -9.69
C GLU A 103 -12.96 5.43 -8.59
N GLN A 104 -13.16 4.30 -7.92
CA GLN A 104 -12.31 3.81 -6.85
C GLN A 104 -11.20 2.92 -7.38
N VAL A 105 -9.97 3.24 -7.00
CA VAL A 105 -8.77 2.54 -7.45
C VAL A 105 -8.11 1.84 -6.27
N GLN A 106 -7.85 0.54 -6.43
CA GLN A 106 -6.97 -0.23 -5.57
C GLN A 106 -5.65 -0.47 -6.32
N MET A 107 -4.53 -0.11 -5.69
CA MET A 107 -3.21 -0.51 -6.15
C MET A 107 -2.74 -1.77 -5.43
N GLU A 108 -1.97 -2.60 -6.12
CA GLU A 108 -1.33 -3.80 -5.57
C GLU A 108 0.12 -3.86 -6.06
N VAL A 109 1.07 -3.98 -5.14
CA VAL A 109 2.49 -4.22 -5.46
C VAL A 109 2.73 -5.72 -5.55
N LYS A 110 3.45 -6.15 -6.60
CA LYS A 110 3.92 -7.52 -6.79
C LYS A 110 5.38 -7.51 -7.18
N HIS A 111 6.17 -8.37 -6.54
CA HIS A 111 7.52 -8.65 -7.02
C HIS A 111 7.47 -9.83 -7.98
N LYS A 112 8.07 -9.69 -9.18
CA LYS A 112 8.07 -10.78 -10.16
C LYS A 112 8.76 -12.03 -9.63
N ASN A 113 9.81 -11.85 -8.83
CA ASN A 113 10.51 -12.93 -8.15
C ASN A 113 10.29 -12.91 -6.63
N LYS A 114 9.17 -13.49 -6.18
CA LYS A 114 8.77 -13.54 -4.77
C LYS A 114 9.81 -14.19 -3.83
N LYS A 115 10.63 -15.12 -4.34
CA LYS A 115 11.60 -15.86 -3.52
C LYS A 115 12.88 -15.07 -3.24
N LYS A 116 13.15 -14.05 -4.06
CA LYS A 116 14.38 -13.26 -3.99
C LYS A 116 14.08 -11.87 -4.51
N VAL A 117 13.39 -11.11 -3.67
CA VAL A 117 13.16 -9.68 -3.90
C VAL A 117 14.47 -8.95 -3.61
N GLU A 118 14.90 -8.09 -4.53
CA GLU A 118 16.10 -7.28 -4.34
C GLU A 118 15.74 -5.94 -3.66
N PRO A 119 16.56 -5.39 -2.75
CA PRO A 119 16.24 -4.16 -2.02
C PRO A 119 15.87 -2.97 -2.90
N GLU A 120 16.43 -2.91 -4.11
CA GLU A 120 16.15 -1.87 -5.10
C GLU A 120 14.70 -1.89 -5.60
N GLU A 121 14.02 -3.04 -5.52
CA GLU A 121 12.62 -3.18 -5.89
C GLU A 121 11.70 -2.44 -4.92
N TYR A 122 12.02 -2.38 -3.62
CA TYR A 122 11.20 -1.68 -2.62
C TYR A 122 11.11 -0.18 -2.92
N LYS A 123 12.26 0.46 -3.20
CA LYS A 123 12.32 1.89 -3.56
C LYS A 123 11.62 2.17 -4.89
N ALA A 124 11.78 1.29 -5.88
CA ALA A 124 11.10 1.42 -7.16
C ALA A 124 9.57 1.27 -7.01
N SER A 125 9.10 0.32 -6.20
CA SER A 125 7.67 0.14 -5.85
C SER A 125 7.09 1.39 -5.21
N ALA A 126 7.75 1.92 -4.17
CA ALA A 126 7.31 3.12 -3.47
C ALA A 126 7.21 4.32 -4.43
N ASN A 127 8.26 4.58 -5.22
CA ASN A 127 8.27 5.68 -6.18
C ASN A 127 7.20 5.54 -7.27
N ALA A 128 6.99 4.32 -7.79
CA ALA A 128 5.94 4.07 -8.77
C ALA A 128 4.53 4.24 -8.18
N ALA A 129 4.30 3.74 -6.96
CA ALA A 129 3.04 3.88 -6.26
C ALA A 129 2.72 5.36 -5.98
N ILE A 130 3.69 6.13 -5.50
CA ILE A 130 3.55 7.58 -5.28
C ILE A 130 3.27 8.29 -6.61
N ARG A 131 4.00 7.96 -7.67
CA ARG A 131 3.80 8.60 -8.98
C ARG A 131 2.40 8.32 -9.52
N PHE A 132 1.97 7.06 -9.46
CA PHE A 132 0.62 6.68 -9.86
C PHE A 132 -0.43 7.35 -8.97
N PHE A 133 -0.15 7.49 -7.67
CA PHE A 133 -1.01 8.21 -6.74
C PHE A 133 -1.21 9.66 -7.12
N VAL A 134 -0.13 10.37 -7.45
CA VAL A 134 -0.21 11.75 -7.94
C VAL A 134 -0.95 11.81 -9.28
N ASP A 135 -0.66 10.93 -10.24
CA ASP A 135 -1.37 10.89 -11.52
C ASP A 135 -2.89 10.68 -11.30
N CYS A 136 -3.30 9.80 -10.39
CA CYS A 136 -4.72 9.61 -10.07
C CYS A 136 -5.39 10.84 -9.45
N ASN A 137 -4.75 11.48 -8.48
CA ASN A 137 -5.29 12.68 -7.84
C ASN A 137 -5.43 13.84 -8.82
N VAL A 138 -4.47 14.02 -9.74
CA VAL A 138 -4.55 15.04 -10.80
C VAL A 138 -5.78 14.82 -11.69
N HIS A 139 -6.17 13.57 -11.94
CA HIS A 139 -7.32 13.21 -12.76
C HIS A 139 -8.61 13.00 -11.95
N LYS A 140 -8.63 13.38 -10.66
CA LYS A 140 -9.79 13.25 -9.75
C LYS A 140 -10.25 11.80 -9.53
N GLY A 141 -9.38 10.82 -9.77
CA GLY A 141 -9.57 9.45 -9.33
C GLY A 141 -9.27 9.33 -7.84
N ALA A 142 -9.99 8.46 -7.13
CA ALA A 142 -9.73 8.20 -5.71
C ALA A 142 -8.96 6.87 -5.59
N ILE A 143 -7.71 6.94 -5.14
CA ILE A 143 -7.01 5.73 -4.68
C ILE A 143 -7.40 5.52 -3.23
N ASN A 144 -8.06 4.40 -2.99
CA ASN A 144 -8.57 4.08 -1.67
C ASN A 144 -7.57 3.22 -0.90
N THR A 145 -6.84 2.37 -1.61
CA THR A 145 -5.99 1.36 -0.99
C THR A 145 -4.77 1.04 -1.84
N LEU A 146 -3.61 0.91 -1.19
CA LEU A 146 -2.40 0.32 -1.74
C LEU A 146 -2.08 -0.96 -0.95
N VAL A 147 -2.14 -2.09 -1.64
CA VAL A 147 -1.84 -3.42 -1.10
C VAL A 147 -0.39 -3.77 -1.37
N VAL A 148 0.36 -4.15 -0.35
CA VAL A 148 1.80 -4.42 -0.42
C VAL A 148 2.10 -5.83 0.11
N PRO A 149 3.04 -6.60 -0.47
CA PRO A 149 3.43 -7.89 0.10
C PRO A 149 4.02 -7.72 1.51
N SER A 150 3.60 -8.57 2.46
CA SER A 150 4.02 -8.47 3.87
C SER A 150 5.55 -8.46 4.04
N ASP A 151 6.27 -9.27 3.25
CA ASP A 151 7.73 -9.38 3.29
C ASP A 151 8.48 -8.11 2.81
N SER A 152 7.76 -7.12 2.31
CA SER A 152 8.29 -5.86 1.75
C SER A 152 7.64 -4.62 2.34
N PHE A 153 6.76 -4.80 3.32
CA PHE A 153 5.87 -3.75 3.80
C PHE A 153 6.66 -2.61 4.44
N GLU A 154 7.49 -2.91 5.42
CA GLU A 154 8.27 -1.90 6.17
C GLU A 154 9.24 -1.13 5.26
N GLU A 155 9.91 -1.82 4.34
CA GLU A 155 10.86 -1.19 3.42
C GLU A 155 10.18 -0.28 2.41
N ILE A 156 8.98 -0.65 1.94
CA ILE A 156 8.19 0.21 1.05
C ILE A 156 7.64 1.41 1.82
N VAL A 157 7.14 1.21 3.04
CA VAL A 157 6.70 2.30 3.93
C VAL A 157 7.83 3.28 4.18
N GLN A 158 8.99 2.81 4.61
CA GLN A 158 10.17 3.64 4.84
C GLN A 158 10.58 4.40 3.57
N ALA A 159 10.56 3.73 2.41
CA ALA A 159 10.87 4.39 1.14
C ALA A 159 9.84 5.47 0.77
N MET A 160 8.56 5.31 1.13
CA MET A 160 7.55 6.34 0.95
C MET A 160 7.76 7.51 1.93
N GLU A 161 8.17 7.25 3.16
CA GLU A 161 8.53 8.28 4.15
C GLU A 161 9.73 9.13 3.68
N GLU A 162 10.74 8.50 3.08
CA GLU A 162 11.86 9.20 2.43
C GLU A 162 11.39 10.16 1.31
N GLN A 163 10.18 9.97 0.76
CA GLN A 163 9.56 10.85 -0.26
C GLN A 163 8.57 11.88 0.33
N GLY A 164 8.46 11.99 1.66
CA GLY A 164 7.61 12.96 2.34
C GLY A 164 6.18 12.50 2.61
N PHE A 165 5.90 11.20 2.51
CA PHE A 165 4.66 10.64 3.06
C PHE A 165 4.85 10.38 4.56
N ALA A 166 3.79 10.55 5.36
CA ALA A 166 3.83 10.23 6.78
C ALA A 166 2.75 9.22 7.11
N LYS A 167 3.05 8.33 8.06
CA LYS A 167 2.04 7.53 8.74
C LYS A 167 1.08 8.47 9.47
N THR A 168 -0.21 8.24 9.30
CA THR A 168 -1.27 8.95 10.02
C THR A 168 -2.15 7.93 10.75
N GLU A 169 -2.77 8.34 11.85
CA GLU A 169 -3.79 7.52 12.50
C GLU A 169 -5.15 7.76 11.81
N PRO A 170 -5.99 6.73 11.66
CA PRO A 170 -7.35 6.95 11.19
C PRO A 170 -8.10 7.84 12.18
N LYS A 171 -8.45 9.06 11.75
CA LYS A 171 -9.32 9.92 12.55
C LYS A 171 -10.72 9.31 12.62
N VAL A 172 -11.07 8.78 13.79
CA VAL A 172 -12.41 8.25 14.06
C VAL A 172 -13.39 9.43 14.11
N GLY A 173 -14.29 9.52 13.13
CA GLY A 173 -15.46 10.41 13.19
C GLY A 173 -15.47 11.63 12.28
N ASP A 174 -14.44 11.86 11.47
CA ASP A 174 -14.49 12.93 10.48
C ASP A 174 -15.14 12.40 9.19
N GLU A 175 -16.36 12.87 8.89
CA GLU A 175 -16.83 12.91 7.50
C GLU A 175 -15.76 13.64 6.71
N ALA A 176 -15.14 12.95 5.76
CA ALA A 176 -13.98 13.45 5.02
C ALA A 176 -14.33 14.73 4.26
N GLU A 177 -14.22 15.88 4.92
CA GLU A 177 -14.20 17.19 4.28
C GLU A 177 -13.08 17.17 3.24
N LEU A 178 -13.34 17.85 2.12
CA LEU A 178 -12.43 17.99 0.98
C LEU A 178 -11.19 18.82 1.37
N SER A 179 -10.36 18.32 2.28
CA SER A 179 -8.94 18.63 2.30
C SER A 179 -8.32 18.06 1.03
N SER A 180 -7.46 18.84 0.38
CA SER A 180 -6.73 18.45 -0.83
C SER A 180 -5.75 17.29 -0.63
N SER A 181 -5.51 16.84 0.61
CA SER A 181 -4.69 15.68 0.96
C SER A 181 -5.55 14.58 1.57
N LYS A 182 -6.26 13.79 0.76
CA LYS A 182 -6.88 12.57 1.28
C LYS A 182 -5.79 11.53 1.53
N PRO A 183 -5.63 11.01 2.76
CA PRO A 183 -4.75 9.86 2.99
C PRO A 183 -5.27 8.65 2.21
N PHE A 184 -4.38 7.74 1.83
CA PHE A 184 -4.78 6.43 1.31
C PHE A 184 -4.34 5.32 2.27
N LEU A 185 -5.14 4.25 2.30
CA LEU A 185 -4.89 3.13 3.20
C LEU A 185 -3.79 2.24 2.62
N LEU A 186 -2.75 1.99 3.40
CA LEU A 186 -1.74 0.97 3.12
C LEU A 186 -2.14 -0.32 3.84
N VAL A 187 -2.29 -1.41 3.10
CA VAL A 187 -2.66 -2.72 3.64
C VAL A 187 -1.58 -3.70 3.24
N HIS A 188 -1.12 -4.56 4.16
CA HIS A 188 -0.28 -5.67 3.73
C HIS A 188 -1.13 -6.88 3.33
N SER A 189 -0.68 -7.62 2.32
CA SER A 189 -1.30 -8.88 1.93
C SER A 189 -0.46 -10.06 2.42
N SER A 190 -1.00 -10.84 3.34
CA SER A 190 -0.50 -12.19 3.60
C SER A 190 -1.08 -13.14 2.54
N GLU A 191 -0.25 -14.03 1.97
CA GLU A 191 -0.72 -15.06 1.02
C GLU A 191 -1.44 -16.23 1.72
N LYS A 192 -1.54 -16.20 3.07
CA LYS A 192 -2.09 -17.28 3.88
C LYS A 192 -3.29 -16.78 4.68
N ASP A 193 -4.46 -17.20 4.22
CA ASP A 193 -5.76 -17.08 4.87
C ASP A 193 -6.29 -15.67 5.07
N GLY A 194 -7.61 -15.50 4.91
CA GLY A 194 -8.34 -14.22 5.02
C GLY A 194 -8.37 -13.60 6.42
N GLY A 195 -7.24 -13.58 7.13
CA GLY A 195 -7.02 -12.74 8.30
C GLY A 195 -6.55 -11.36 7.84
N ALA A 196 -7.28 -10.32 8.26
CA ALA A 196 -6.79 -8.95 8.16
C ALA A 196 -5.60 -8.81 9.11
N ASP A 197 -4.42 -8.85 8.52
CA ASP A 197 -3.16 -8.72 9.20
C ASP A 197 -2.68 -7.29 8.87
N GLN A 198 -2.29 -6.52 9.90
CA GLN A 198 -1.88 -5.09 9.99
C GLN A 198 -2.25 -4.09 8.84
N SER A 199 -2.76 -2.92 9.21
CA SER A 199 -3.07 -1.83 8.26
C SER A 199 -2.50 -0.50 8.76
N GLU A 200 -1.90 0.29 7.87
CA GLU A 200 -1.39 1.63 8.17
C GLU A 200 -2.04 2.66 7.23
N TYR A 201 -2.29 3.88 7.71
CA TYR A 201 -2.78 4.97 6.85
C TYR A 201 -1.59 5.85 6.47
N MET A 202 -1.47 6.18 5.19
CA MET A 202 -0.41 7.06 4.69
C MET A 202 -1.02 8.36 4.18
N GLU A 203 -0.53 9.49 4.69
CA GLU A 203 -0.91 10.83 4.23
C GLU A 203 0.29 11.54 3.63
N TYR A 204 0.06 12.29 2.55
CA TYR A 204 1.08 13.16 2.01
C TYR A 204 1.16 14.44 2.85
N GLN A 205 2.32 14.71 3.46
CA GLN A 205 2.58 15.92 4.24
C GLN A 205 3.39 16.89 3.38
N ARG A 206 2.89 18.10 3.16
CA ARG A 206 3.61 19.14 2.42
C ARG A 206 3.51 20.49 3.10
#